data_AF-A0A2K0UTI1-F1
#
_entry.id   AF-A0A2K0UTI1-F1
#
_cell.length_a   1.000
_cell.length_b   1.000
_cell.length_c   1.000
_cell.angle_alpha   90.00
_cell.angle_beta   90.00
_cell.angle_gamma   90.00
#
_symmetry.space_group_name_H-M   'P 1'
#
loop_
_entity.id
_entity.type
_entity.pdbx_description
1 polymer ?
#
loop_
_entity_poly.entity_id
_entity_poly.type
_entity_poly.pdbx_seq_one_letter_code
_entity_poly.pdbx_strand_id
1 'polypeptide(L)'
;MLLPYPCYEPISSLITETFDLMFTCGTCWRQFPAGWQSREQHMNATGHEAPAFECDTCDCYFGSRNAVEQHMNDLDHWDASSESADSLYECDHCDDEFDDEHELHNHEARDHFYCVVCDRPFQDWHSISQVCDFDVVFSYTV
;
A
#
# COMPACT_ATOMS: atom_id res chain seq x y z
N MET A 1 11.79 -30.06 -7.80
CA MET A 1 10.53 -29.52 -7.24
C MET A 1 10.89 -29.00 -5.87
N LEU A 2 11.17 -27.71 -5.75
CA LEU A 2 11.51 -27.09 -4.48
C LEU A 2 10.20 -26.87 -3.74
N LEU A 3 9.98 -27.64 -2.67
CA LEU A 3 8.82 -27.48 -1.81
C LEU A 3 8.92 -26.09 -1.16
N PRO A 4 7.89 -25.23 -1.23
CA PRO A 4 7.83 -24.06 -0.38
C PRO A 4 7.80 -24.58 1.06
N TYR A 5 8.79 -24.17 1.85
CA TYR A 5 8.85 -24.56 3.26
C TYR A 5 7.57 -24.09 3.93
N PRO A 6 6.80 -25.00 4.56
CA PRO A 6 5.52 -24.66 5.14
C PRO A 6 5.76 -23.65 6.28
N CYS A 7 5.04 -22.54 6.20
CA CYS A 7 4.76 -21.69 7.34
C CYS A 7 4.30 -22.62 8.47
N TYR A 8 4.95 -22.55 9.62
CA TYR A 8 4.63 -23.42 10.75
C TYR A 8 3.18 -23.12 11.15
N GLU A 9 2.27 -24.08 10.93
CA GLU A 9 0.90 -24.01 11.47
C GLU A 9 1.00 -23.65 12.96
N PRO A 10 0.28 -22.63 13.45
CA PRO A 10 0.38 -22.23 14.84
C PRO A 10 -0.10 -23.41 15.69
N ILE A 11 0.83 -24.05 16.40
CA ILE A 11 0.49 -25.06 17.38
C ILE A 11 -0.29 -24.33 18.48
N SER A 12 -1.62 -24.41 18.39
CA SER A 12 -2.55 -24.00 19.42
C SER A 12 -2.20 -24.73 20.71
N SER A 13 -1.48 -24.04 21.61
CA SER A 13 -1.42 -24.31 23.05
C SER A 13 -0.42 -23.38 23.74
N LEU A 14 -0.92 -22.23 24.24
CA LEU A 14 -0.48 -21.63 25.51
C LEU A 14 0.99 -21.18 25.61
N ILE A 15 1.39 -20.14 24.86
CA ILE A 15 2.54 -19.31 25.25
C ILE A 15 2.12 -17.84 25.22
N THR A 16 2.41 -17.18 26.34
CA THR A 16 1.95 -15.89 26.83
C THR A 16 2.57 -14.68 26.09
N GLU A 17 1.71 -13.78 25.60
CA GLU A 17 1.81 -12.30 25.60
C GLU A 17 3.03 -11.53 25.03
N THR A 18 4.01 -12.11 24.33
CA THR A 18 5.12 -11.27 23.76
C THR A 18 5.66 -11.70 22.39
N PHE A 19 4.90 -12.43 21.58
CA PHE A 19 5.41 -12.96 20.29
C PHE A 19 5.10 -12.08 19.07
N ASP A 20 4.32 -11.01 19.26
CA ASP A 20 3.68 -10.28 18.14
C ASP A 20 4.47 -9.06 17.61
N LEU A 21 5.69 -8.80 18.12
CA LEU A 21 6.44 -7.56 17.81
C LEU A 21 7.94 -7.79 17.56
N MET A 22 8.37 -9.01 17.22
CA MET A 22 9.79 -9.34 17.06
C MET A 22 10.18 -9.40 15.58
N PHE A 23 11.18 -8.62 15.17
CA PHE A 23 11.68 -8.67 13.80
C PHE A 23 12.75 -9.75 13.68
N THR A 24 12.71 -10.59 12.64
CA THR A 24 13.66 -11.71 12.50
C THR A 24 14.57 -11.56 11.28
N CYS A 25 15.84 -11.94 11.40
CA CYS A 25 16.75 -11.99 10.25
C CYS A 25 16.48 -13.26 9.44
N GLY A 26 16.10 -13.14 8.16
CA GLY A 26 15.80 -14.28 7.29
C GLY A 26 17.02 -15.17 6.95
N THR A 27 18.24 -14.68 7.15
CA THR A 27 19.47 -15.47 6.88
C THR A 27 19.93 -16.31 8.08
N CYS A 28 19.82 -15.78 9.30
CA CYS A 28 20.35 -16.42 10.51
C CYS A 28 19.32 -16.63 11.63
N TRP A 29 18.06 -16.27 11.38
CA TRP A 29 16.91 -16.47 12.27
C TRP A 29 17.03 -15.80 13.64
N ARG A 30 17.93 -14.82 13.76
CA ARG A 30 18.07 -14.02 14.97
C ARG A 30 16.86 -13.10 15.13
N GLN A 31 16.30 -13.06 16.32
CA GLN A 31 15.15 -12.24 16.68
C GLN A 31 15.61 -10.90 17.28
N PHE A 32 14.88 -9.85 16.92
CA PHE A 32 15.16 -8.46 17.30
C PHE A 32 13.90 -7.87 17.94
N PRO A 33 13.76 -7.97 19.28
CA PRO A 33 12.62 -7.38 20.01
C PRO A 33 12.66 -5.85 20.04
N ALA A 34 13.80 -5.25 19.67
CA ALA A 34 14.00 -3.81 19.66
C ALA A 34 13.49 -3.13 18.37
N GLY A 35 12.85 -3.89 17.47
CA GLY A 35 12.25 -3.33 16.25
C GLY A 35 13.06 -3.56 14.97
N TRP A 36 12.45 -3.16 13.85
CA TRP A 36 12.97 -3.25 12.50
C TRP A 36 14.40 -2.68 12.36
N GLN A 37 14.67 -1.51 12.96
CA GLN A 37 15.97 -0.86 12.83
C GLN A 37 17.12 -1.71 13.39
N SER A 38 16.86 -2.52 14.41
CA SER A 38 17.87 -3.41 15.00
C SER A 38 18.18 -4.61 14.10
N ARG A 39 17.17 -5.13 13.40
CA ARG A 39 17.34 -6.17 12.36
C ARG A 39 18.15 -5.62 11.20
N GLU A 40 17.82 -4.44 10.69
CA GLU A 40 18.55 -3.78 9.58
C GLU A 40 20.03 -3.55 9.89
N GLN A 41 20.34 -3.03 11.09
CA GLN A 41 21.73 -2.84 11.50
C GLN A 41 22.50 -4.15 11.56
N HIS A 42 21.87 -5.22 12.07
CA HIS A 42 22.46 -6.54 12.06
C HIS A 42 22.74 -7.01 10.62
N MET A 43 21.76 -6.88 9.72
CA MET A 43 21.88 -7.32 8.33
C MET A 43 23.00 -6.57 7.59
N ASN A 44 23.09 -5.26 7.78
CA ASN A 44 24.17 -4.43 7.24
C ASN A 44 25.55 -4.87 7.80
N ALA A 45 25.63 -5.13 9.10
CA ALA A 45 26.89 -5.54 9.74
C ALA A 45 27.38 -6.94 9.34
N THR A 46 26.46 -7.88 9.07
CA THR A 46 26.80 -9.26 8.72
C THR A 46 26.81 -9.52 7.22
N GLY A 47 26.36 -8.56 6.40
CA GLY A 47 26.13 -8.77 4.98
C GLY A 47 24.98 -9.73 4.70
N HIS A 48 24.06 -9.89 5.66
CA HIS A 48 22.81 -10.61 5.41
C HIS A 48 21.88 -9.70 4.58
N GLU A 49 21.16 -10.29 3.64
CA GLU A 49 20.19 -9.57 2.84
C GLU A 49 18.78 -9.77 3.41
N ALA A 50 17.99 -8.70 3.37
CA ALA A 50 16.57 -8.83 3.59
C ALA A 50 16.01 -9.79 2.53
N PRO A 51 15.18 -10.76 2.92
CA PRO A 51 14.52 -11.62 1.95
C PRO A 51 13.70 -10.78 0.98
N ALA A 52 13.96 -10.95 -0.32
CA ALA A 52 13.44 -10.09 -1.38
C ALA A 52 11.91 -10.02 -1.50
N PHE A 53 11.20 -10.96 -0.88
CA PHE A 53 9.75 -11.08 -0.97
C PHE A 53 9.19 -11.39 0.44
N GLU A 54 9.04 -10.36 1.26
CA GLU A 54 8.47 -10.45 2.61
C GLU A 54 6.97 -10.14 2.64
N CYS A 55 6.26 -10.72 3.61
CA CYS A 55 4.89 -10.33 3.92
C CYS A 55 4.91 -9.17 4.92
N ASP A 56 4.10 -8.14 4.68
CA ASP A 56 4.01 -6.97 5.58
C ASP A 56 3.19 -7.28 6.85
N THR A 57 2.34 -8.30 6.80
CA THR A 57 1.40 -8.68 7.88
C THR A 57 1.96 -9.80 8.77
N CYS A 58 2.97 -10.56 8.32
CA CYS A 58 3.62 -11.60 9.12
C CYS A 58 5.09 -11.80 8.76
N ASP A 59 5.84 -12.49 9.62
CA ASP A 59 7.27 -12.77 9.41
C ASP A 59 7.58 -13.81 8.31
N CYS A 60 6.66 -14.01 7.36
CA CYS A 60 6.86 -14.93 6.25
C CYS A 60 7.67 -14.30 5.12
N TYR A 61 8.56 -15.10 4.56
CA TYR A 61 9.47 -14.72 3.49
C TYR A 61 9.44 -15.76 2.39
N PHE A 62 9.50 -15.30 1.15
CA PHE A 62 9.26 -16.13 -0.01
C PHE A 62 10.41 -16.00 -1.02
N GLY A 63 10.62 -17.07 -1.79
CA GLY A 63 11.66 -17.09 -2.84
C GLY A 63 11.23 -16.45 -4.16
N SER A 64 9.97 -16.02 -4.27
CA SER A 64 9.43 -15.40 -5.48
C SER A 64 8.22 -14.52 -5.16
N ARG A 65 8.00 -13.49 -5.99
CA ARG A 65 6.82 -12.62 -5.92
C ARG A 65 5.50 -13.40 -5.95
N ASN A 66 5.38 -14.36 -6.87
CA ASN A 66 4.17 -15.19 -7.02
C ASN A 66 3.88 -16.03 -5.77
N ALA A 67 4.89 -16.35 -4.96
CA ALA A 67 4.68 -17.08 -3.72
C ALA A 67 4.19 -16.15 -2.59
N VAL A 68 4.65 -14.89 -2.53
CA VAL A 68 4.06 -13.88 -1.64
C VAL A 68 2.63 -13.60 -2.02
N GLU A 69 2.35 -13.32 -3.29
CA GLU A 69 1.00 -12.96 -3.75
C GLU A 69 -0.01 -14.07 -3.44
N GLN A 70 0.36 -15.35 -3.64
CA GLN A 70 -0.49 -16.46 -3.23
C GLN A 70 -0.70 -16.49 -1.72
N HIS A 71 0.35 -16.30 -0.93
CA HIS A 71 0.23 -16.24 0.52
C HIS A 71 -0.66 -15.08 1.01
N MET A 72 -0.51 -13.90 0.41
CA MET A 72 -1.33 -12.73 0.73
C MET A 72 -2.81 -12.98 0.43
N ASN A 73 -3.10 -13.64 -0.70
CA ASN A 73 -4.47 -14.03 -1.08
C ASN A 73 -5.04 -15.16 -0.22
N ASP A 74 -4.24 -16.19 0.08
CA ASP A 74 -4.69 -17.37 0.81
C ASP A 74 -4.98 -17.08 2.29
N LEU A 75 -4.22 -16.15 2.88
CA LEU A 75 -4.34 -15.76 4.30
C LEU A 75 -4.98 -14.39 4.50
N ASP A 76 -5.40 -13.73 3.42
CA ASP A 76 -5.99 -12.39 3.47
C ASP A 76 -5.09 -11.38 4.22
N HIS A 77 -3.79 -11.48 3.96
CA HIS A 77 -2.76 -10.65 4.58
C HIS A 77 -2.56 -9.33 3.84
N TRP A 78 -3.40 -9.02 2.86
CA TRP A 78 -3.37 -7.71 2.25
C TRP A 78 -3.83 -6.66 3.27
N ASP A 79 -3.17 -5.52 3.32
CA ASP A 79 -3.52 -4.44 4.23
C ASP A 79 -5.00 -4.05 4.04
N ALA A 80 -5.68 -3.61 5.09
CA ALA A 80 -7.11 -3.26 5.08
C ALA A 80 -7.47 -2.15 4.08
N SER A 81 -6.48 -1.51 3.45
CA SER A 81 -6.66 -0.72 2.22
C SER A 81 -7.04 -1.52 0.96
N SER A 82 -7.14 -2.84 1.04
CA SER A 82 -7.46 -3.71 -0.11
C SER A 82 -8.63 -4.68 0.14
N GLU A 83 -9.38 -4.48 1.22
CA GLU A 83 -10.74 -5.01 1.33
C GLU A 83 -11.63 -4.21 0.35
N SER A 84 -11.62 -4.60 -0.92
CA SER A 84 -12.52 -4.13 -2.00
C SER A 84 -12.37 -2.69 -2.54
N ALA A 85 -11.16 -2.12 -2.52
CA ALA A 85 -10.87 -0.95 -3.36
C ALA A 85 -10.71 -1.39 -4.83
N ASP A 86 -11.83 -1.61 -5.51
CA ASP A 86 -11.87 -1.72 -6.97
C ASP A 86 -11.48 -0.33 -7.55
N SER A 87 -10.19 -0.04 -7.59
CA SER A 87 -9.55 1.08 -8.31
C SER A 87 -10.26 2.45 -8.25
N LEU A 88 -10.67 2.91 -7.06
CA LEU A 88 -11.23 4.26 -6.92
C LEU A 88 -10.12 5.32 -7.07
N TYR A 89 -10.47 6.46 -7.65
CA TYR A 89 -9.67 7.67 -7.74
C TYR A 89 -9.93 8.52 -6.49
N GLU A 90 -8.89 8.76 -5.69
CA GLU A 90 -8.95 9.56 -4.46
C GLU A 90 -8.74 11.06 -4.74
N CYS A 91 -9.44 11.93 -4.01
CA CYS A 91 -9.19 13.36 -4.07
C CYS A 91 -8.03 13.77 -3.15
N ASP A 92 -7.07 14.55 -3.66
CA ASP A 92 -5.94 15.07 -2.88
C ASP A 92 -6.33 16.18 -1.88
N HIS A 93 -7.60 16.61 -1.89
CA HIS A 93 -8.08 17.78 -1.13
C HIS A 93 -9.18 17.44 -0.12
N CYS A 94 -9.74 16.24 -0.17
CA CYS A 94 -10.73 15.74 0.79
C CYS A 94 -10.76 14.21 0.84
N ASP A 95 -11.60 13.64 1.69
CA ASP A 95 -11.74 12.19 1.85
C ASP A 95 -12.76 11.57 0.87
N ASP A 96 -13.18 12.29 -0.19
CA ASP A 96 -14.11 11.75 -1.20
C ASP A 96 -13.36 10.88 -2.23
N GLU A 97 -13.99 9.77 -2.62
CA GLU A 97 -13.46 8.75 -3.53
C GLU A 97 -14.42 8.56 -4.72
N PHE A 98 -13.89 8.32 -5.91
CA PHE A 98 -14.65 8.26 -7.16
C PHE A 98 -14.32 7.01 -8.00
N ASP A 99 -15.31 6.40 -8.64
CA ASP A 99 -15.10 5.25 -9.52
C ASP A 99 -14.49 5.63 -10.89
N ASP A 100 -14.44 6.93 -11.22
CA ASP A 100 -14.03 7.44 -12.52
C ASP A 100 -13.18 8.74 -12.39
N GLU A 101 -12.13 8.85 -13.21
CA GLU A 101 -11.19 9.98 -13.20
C GLU A 101 -11.89 11.31 -13.57
N HIS A 102 -12.88 11.27 -14.45
CA HIS A 102 -13.61 12.47 -14.85
C HIS A 102 -14.57 12.93 -13.75
N GLU A 103 -15.15 12.01 -12.97
CA GLU A 103 -15.91 12.38 -11.77
C GLU A 103 -15.02 13.05 -10.71
N LEU A 104 -13.80 12.53 -10.48
CA LEU A 104 -12.80 13.17 -9.62
C LEU A 104 -12.46 14.59 -10.10
N HIS A 105 -12.08 14.77 -11.36
CA HIS A 105 -11.72 16.09 -11.88
C HIS A 105 -12.89 17.10 -11.82
N ASN A 106 -14.13 16.62 -11.98
CA ASN A 106 -15.31 17.45 -11.81
C ASN A 106 -15.49 17.92 -10.37
N HIS A 107 -15.34 17.00 -9.43
CA HIS A 107 -15.34 17.31 -8.01
C HIS A 107 -14.25 18.34 -7.66
N GLU A 108 -13.00 18.12 -8.08
CA GLU A 108 -11.90 19.05 -7.82
C GLU A 108 -12.16 20.45 -8.38
N ALA A 109 -12.74 20.55 -9.58
CA ALA A 109 -13.06 21.84 -10.20
C ALA A 109 -14.21 22.57 -9.48
N ARG A 110 -15.19 21.85 -8.96
CA ARG A 110 -16.42 22.43 -8.39
C ARG A 110 -16.32 22.71 -6.90
N ASP A 111 -15.69 21.81 -6.16
CA ASP A 111 -15.68 21.80 -4.71
C ASP A 111 -14.34 22.34 -4.16
N HIS A 112 -13.24 22.14 -4.89
CA HIS A 112 -11.91 22.63 -4.51
C HIS A 112 -11.39 23.78 -5.38
N PHE A 113 -12.13 24.16 -6.43
CA PHE A 113 -11.73 25.16 -7.41
C PHE A 113 -10.34 24.88 -8.01
N TYR A 114 -10.01 23.61 -8.18
CA TYR A 114 -8.74 23.15 -8.74
C TYR A 114 -8.91 22.73 -10.20
N CYS A 115 -7.98 23.13 -11.07
CA CYS A 115 -8.00 22.75 -12.49
C CYS A 115 -6.77 21.89 -12.79
N VAL A 116 -6.97 20.60 -13.02
CA VAL A 116 -5.89 19.64 -13.36
C VAL A 116 -5.12 20.04 -14.61
N VAL A 117 -5.79 20.59 -15.63
CA VAL A 117 -5.15 21.01 -16.89
C VAL A 117 -4.18 22.18 -16.68
N CYS A 118 -4.53 23.09 -15.77
CA CYS A 118 -3.69 24.23 -15.42
C CYS A 118 -2.76 23.94 -14.24
N ASP A 119 -2.92 22.78 -13.60
CA ASP A 119 -2.24 22.33 -12.40
C ASP A 119 -2.19 23.40 -11.30
N ARG A 120 -3.35 24.02 -11.01
CA ARG A 120 -3.43 25.12 -10.03
C ARG A 120 -4.81 25.32 -9.42
N PRO A 121 -4.87 25.83 -8.17
CA PRO A 121 -6.10 26.25 -7.53
C PRO A 121 -6.53 27.67 -7.96
N PHE A 122 -7.83 27.93 -7.85
CA PHE A 122 -8.48 29.20 -8.12
C PHE A 122 -9.21 29.69 -6.87
N GLN A 123 -9.49 31.00 -6.82
CA GLN A 123 -10.16 31.60 -5.65
C GLN A 123 -11.65 31.23 -5.57
N ASP A 124 -12.28 31.02 -6.73
CA ASP A 124 -13.72 30.81 -6.86
C ASP A 124 -14.08 30.27 -8.26
N TRP A 125 -15.32 29.76 -8.38
CA TRP A 125 -15.85 29.19 -9.62
C TRP A 125 -15.80 30.15 -10.83
N HIS A 126 -15.94 31.46 -10.62
CA HIS A 126 -15.88 32.40 -11.74
C HIS A 126 -14.46 32.55 -12.30
N SER A 127 -13.45 32.41 -11.44
CA SER A 127 -12.04 32.45 -11.84
C SER A 127 -11.62 31.22 -12.64
N ILE A 128 -12.10 30.02 -12.26
CA ILE A 128 -11.83 28.79 -13.01
C ILE A 128 -12.57 28.77 -14.35
N SER A 129 -13.86 29.17 -14.39
CA SER A 129 -14.69 29.18 -15.61
C SER A 129 -14.20 30.12 -16.72
N GLN A 130 -13.40 31.13 -16.37
CA GLN A 130 -12.82 32.07 -17.35
C GLN A 130 -11.52 31.55 -17.99
N VAL A 131 -10.85 30.60 -17.34
CA VAL A 131 -9.52 30.11 -17.74
C VAL A 131 -9.60 28.68 -18.27
N CYS A 132 -10.36 27.83 -17.61
CA CYS A 132 -10.59 26.46 -18.00
C CYS A 132 -11.97 26.40 -18.68
N ASP A 133 -11.99 26.17 -20.00
CA ASP A 133 -13.22 26.04 -20.77
C ASP A 133 -13.97 24.79 -20.30
N PHE A 134 -15.26 24.95 -19.98
CA PHE A 134 -16.07 23.88 -19.39
C PHE A 134 -16.06 22.63 -20.26
N ASP A 135 -16.04 22.77 -21.60
CA ASP A 135 -15.98 21.61 -22.49
C ASP A 135 -14.60 20.94 -22.48
N VAL A 136 -13.49 21.65 -22.20
CA VAL A 136 -12.12 21.07 -22.21
C VAL A 136 -11.76 20.37 -20.89
N VAL A 137 -12.34 20.80 -19.76
CA VAL A 137 -12.16 20.10 -18.46
C VAL A 137 -13.00 18.81 -18.39
N PHE A 138 -14.09 18.73 -19.17
CA PHE A 138 -15.05 17.62 -19.16
C PHE A 138 -15.06 16.75 -20.43
N SER A 139 -14.21 17.03 -21.43
CA SER A 139 -14.11 16.22 -22.66
C SER A 139 -12.76 15.50 -22.78
N TYR A 140 -12.55 14.46 -21.98
CA TYR A 140 -11.67 13.35 -22.39
C TYR A 140 -12.50 12.23 -23.03
N THR A 141 -13.07 12.53 -24.21
CA THR A 141 -13.43 11.56 -25.27
C THR A 141 -13.34 12.36 -26.59
N VAL A 142 -12.49 12.06 -27.60
CA VAL A 142 -11.93 10.82 -28.14
C VAL A 142 -10.52 11.08 -28.68
#